data_AF-A0A960NI13-F1
#
_entry.id   AF-A0A960NI13-F1
#
_cell.length_a   1.000
_cell.length_b   1.000
_cell.length_c   1.000
_cell.angle_alpha   90.00
_cell.angle_beta   90.00
_cell.angle_gamma   90.00
#
_symmetry.space_group_name_H-M   'P 1'
#
loop_
_entity.id
_entity.type
_entity.pdbx_description
1 polymer ?
#
loop_
_entity_poly.entity_id
_entity_poly.type
_entity_poly.pdbx_seq_one_letter_code
_entity_poly.pdbx_strand_id
1 'polypeptide(L)'
;MQKPAPHSTRPELILPGKRMAVITVLGFGVVLLVLTAVDWTLRFSWFRWQDFMVHQQKDVVIAGPDAPLVNRILPEHAGGDLTSLTGLASFNRAFEEIRPETRLRTREFGYRNDPPTVNRYYPIVVLGDSFMHIGFPSTNVFSARLEEFTGQSVYNYSYPGRGPFWSLSRFLNERRFEDRKPEVLVWGLIERDISGVAFAGMAYQVWKFLEPEDAEKTKP
;
A
#
# COMPACT_ATOMS: atom_id res chain seq x y z
N MET A 1 -22.83 -26.77 -74.83
CA MET A 1 -22.61 -25.99 -73.59
C MET A 1 -23.74 -26.30 -72.62
N GLN A 2 -23.52 -27.20 -71.66
CA GLN A 2 -24.50 -27.58 -70.64
C GLN A 2 -24.31 -26.70 -69.40
N LYS A 3 -25.39 -26.05 -68.97
CA LYS A 3 -25.44 -25.16 -67.79
C LYS A 3 -25.45 -26.05 -66.53
N PRO A 4 -24.51 -25.93 -65.59
CA PRO A 4 -24.53 -26.75 -64.38
C PRO A 4 -25.74 -26.37 -63.53
N ALA A 5 -26.47 -27.38 -63.07
CA ALA A 5 -27.65 -27.24 -62.22
C ALA A 5 -27.26 -26.71 -60.83
N PRO A 6 -28.13 -25.91 -60.18
CA PRO A 6 -27.85 -25.33 -58.88
C PRO A 6 -27.69 -26.42 -57.81
N HIS A 7 -26.56 -26.38 -57.08
CA HIS A 7 -26.34 -27.21 -55.91
C HIS A 7 -27.39 -26.90 -54.85
N SER A 8 -28.36 -27.81 -54.71
CA SER A 8 -29.28 -27.85 -53.58
C SER A 8 -28.50 -28.20 -52.32
N THR A 9 -28.21 -27.19 -51.50
CA THR A 9 -27.76 -27.36 -50.12
C THR A 9 -28.90 -27.97 -49.31
N ARG A 10 -28.90 -29.31 -49.19
CA ARG A 10 -29.78 -30.01 -48.25
C ARG A 10 -29.45 -29.52 -46.83
N PRO A 11 -30.43 -29.06 -46.04
CA PRO A 11 -30.19 -28.75 -44.64
C PRO A 11 -29.78 -30.03 -43.92
N GLU A 12 -28.56 -30.07 -43.38
CA GLU A 12 -28.14 -31.14 -42.48
C GLU A 12 -29.11 -31.19 -41.30
N LEU A 13 -29.97 -32.20 -41.31
CA LEU A 13 -30.80 -32.56 -40.16
C LEU A 13 -29.87 -32.92 -39.00
N ILE A 14 -29.69 -31.97 -38.08
CA ILE A 14 -28.96 -32.17 -36.83
C ILE A 14 -29.63 -33.35 -36.12
N LEU A 15 -28.96 -34.50 -36.12
CA LEU A 15 -29.41 -35.74 -35.48
C LEU A 15 -29.82 -35.44 -34.03
N PRO A 16 -30.95 -36.00 -33.54
CA PRO A 16 -31.51 -35.67 -32.22
C PRO A 16 -30.51 -35.83 -31.07
N GLY A 17 -29.54 -36.75 -31.19
CA GLY A 17 -28.46 -36.91 -30.21
C GLY A 17 -27.49 -35.73 -30.11
N LYS A 18 -27.21 -35.02 -31.21
CA LYS A 18 -26.35 -33.82 -31.19
C LYS A 18 -27.02 -32.64 -30.48
N ARG A 19 -28.35 -32.52 -30.58
CA ARG A 19 -29.12 -31.48 -29.87
C ARG A 19 -29.07 -31.68 -28.36
N MET A 20 -29.24 -32.92 -27.89
CA MET A 20 -29.13 -33.23 -26.46
C MET A 20 -27.73 -32.95 -25.91
N ALA A 21 -26.67 -33.35 -26.63
CA ALA A 21 -25.30 -33.07 -26.21
C ALA A 21 -25.01 -31.56 -26.09
N VAL A 22 -25.47 -30.76 -27.06
CA VAL A 22 -25.32 -29.29 -27.02
C VAL A 22 -26.09 -28.69 -25.84
N ILE A 23 -27.32 -29.14 -25.58
CA ILE A 23 -28.12 -28.67 -24.44
C ILE A 23 -27.42 -29.03 -23.12
N THR A 24 -26.87 -30.23 -22.98
CA THR A 24 -26.14 -30.65 -21.78
C THR A 24 -24.88 -29.81 -21.54
N VAL A 25 -24.08 -29.56 -22.57
CA VAL A 25 -22.86 -28.74 -22.45
C VAL A 25 -23.21 -27.29 -22.08
N LEU A 26 -24.22 -26.71 -22.72
CA LEU A 26 -24.69 -25.36 -22.38
C LEU A 26 -25.23 -25.30 -20.95
N GLY A 27 -26.02 -26.28 -20.53
CA GLY A 27 -26.54 -26.37 -19.17
C GLY A 27 -25.41 -26.44 -18.14
N PHE A 28 -24.40 -27.27 -18.37
CA PHE A 28 -23.23 -27.37 -17.50
C PHE A 28 -22.42 -26.06 -17.45
N GLY A 29 -22.22 -25.40 -18.59
CA GLY A 29 -21.55 -24.10 -18.66
C GLY A 29 -22.28 -23.00 -17.87
N VAL A 30 -23.61 -22.96 -17.96
CA VAL A 30 -24.43 -22.02 -17.17
C VAL A 30 -24.29 -22.30 -15.68
N VAL A 31 -24.31 -23.57 -15.26
CA VAL A 31 -24.12 -23.94 -13.85
C VAL A 31 -22.76 -23.50 -13.33
N LEU A 32 -21.67 -23.74 -14.08
CA LEU A 32 -20.34 -23.28 -13.69
C LEU A 32 -20.27 -21.75 -13.57
N LEU A 33 -20.84 -21.03 -14.53
CA LEU A 33 -20.83 -19.57 -14.54
C LEU A 33 -21.58 -19.00 -13.34
N VAL A 34 -22.73 -19.59 -12.97
CA VAL A 34 -23.47 -19.23 -11.76
C VAL A 34 -22.64 -19.54 -10.51
N LEU A 35 -22.02 -20.71 -10.41
CA LEU A 35 -21.18 -21.07 -9.25
C LEU A 35 -19.98 -20.13 -9.10
N THR A 36 -19.30 -19.77 -10.19
CA THR A 36 -18.20 -18.80 -10.17
C THR A 36 -18.70 -17.40 -9.82
N ALA A 37 -19.84 -16.96 -10.37
CA ALA A 37 -20.43 -15.67 -10.02
C ALA A 37 -20.85 -15.61 -8.54
N VAL A 38 -21.36 -16.70 -7.99
CA VAL A 38 -21.68 -16.81 -6.56
C VAL A 38 -20.41 -16.82 -5.71
N ASP A 39 -19.38 -17.62 -6.05
CA ASP A 39 -18.09 -17.60 -5.35
C ASP A 39 -17.45 -16.21 -5.38
N TRP A 40 -17.41 -15.55 -6.54
CA TRP A 40 -16.93 -14.18 -6.66
C TRP A 40 -17.78 -13.21 -5.86
N THR A 41 -19.11 -13.27 -5.96
CA THR A 41 -19.99 -12.38 -5.20
C THR A 41 -19.79 -12.61 -3.71
N LEU A 42 -19.67 -13.85 -3.25
CA LEU A 42 -19.38 -14.17 -1.86
C LEU A 42 -18.00 -13.64 -1.46
N ARG A 43 -16.95 -13.82 -2.25
CA ARG A 43 -15.64 -13.20 -1.97
C ARG A 43 -15.75 -11.67 -1.93
N PHE A 44 -16.39 -11.02 -2.89
CA PHE A 44 -16.45 -9.55 -2.90
C PHE A 44 -17.50 -8.95 -1.95
N SER A 45 -18.50 -9.71 -1.49
CA SER A 45 -19.49 -9.25 -0.50
C SER A 45 -19.11 -9.61 0.92
N TRP A 46 -18.54 -10.81 1.14
CA TRP A 46 -17.95 -11.21 2.41
C TRP A 46 -16.69 -10.38 2.69
N PHE A 47 -15.78 -10.18 1.75
CA PHE A 47 -14.61 -9.34 2.03
C PHE A 47 -14.98 -7.85 2.24
N ARG A 48 -16.20 -7.40 1.91
CA ARG A 48 -16.68 -6.06 2.31
C ARG A 48 -17.13 -5.97 3.78
N TRP A 49 -17.40 -7.06 4.49
CA TRP A 49 -17.49 -6.95 5.95
C TRP A 49 -16.11 -6.68 6.56
N GLN A 50 -15.02 -7.12 5.91
CA GLN A 50 -13.67 -6.72 6.32
C GLN A 50 -13.49 -5.23 6.13
N ASP A 51 -14.07 -4.61 5.10
CA ASP A 51 -14.12 -3.14 5.05
C ASP A 51 -14.79 -2.58 6.31
N PHE A 52 -15.86 -3.19 6.83
CA PHE A 52 -16.48 -2.74 8.08
C PHE A 52 -15.59 -2.94 9.33
N MET A 53 -14.77 -4.00 9.38
CA MET A 53 -13.80 -4.23 10.46
C MET A 53 -12.53 -3.38 10.32
N VAL A 54 -12.10 -3.09 9.09
CA VAL A 54 -10.90 -2.32 8.75
C VAL A 54 -11.20 -0.81 8.75
N HIS A 55 -12.43 -0.38 8.42
CA HIS A 55 -12.87 1.02 8.43
C HIS A 55 -13.32 1.52 9.81
N GLN A 56 -12.99 0.83 10.91
CA GLN A 56 -13.13 1.40 12.25
C GLN A 56 -12.02 2.42 12.62
N GLN A 57 -11.16 2.82 11.68
CA GLN A 57 -10.34 4.03 11.84
C GLN A 57 -11.07 5.28 11.32
N LYS A 58 -12.31 5.52 11.76
CA LYS A 58 -12.93 6.85 11.64
C LYS A 58 -12.40 7.76 12.74
N ASP A 59 -11.14 8.18 12.64
CA ASP A 59 -10.63 9.33 13.40
C ASP A 59 -9.60 10.10 12.56
N VAL A 60 -9.95 10.51 11.34
CA VAL A 60 -9.29 11.68 10.75
C VAL A 60 -9.87 12.88 11.49
N VAL A 61 -9.16 13.32 12.54
CA VAL A 61 -9.65 14.40 13.42
C VAL A 61 -9.68 15.72 12.64
N ILE A 62 -8.68 16.00 11.78
CA ILE A 62 -8.62 17.18 10.90
C ILE A 62 -7.72 16.87 9.68
N ALA A 63 -8.08 17.35 8.49
CA ALA A 63 -7.16 17.39 7.34
C ALA A 63 -6.02 18.37 7.63
N GLY A 64 -4.76 17.91 7.60
CA GLY A 64 -3.59 18.78 7.69
C GLY A 64 -3.09 19.22 6.32
N PRO A 65 -2.11 20.14 6.26
CA PRO A 65 -1.60 20.69 5.00
C PRO A 65 -0.91 19.62 4.15
N ASP A 66 -0.16 18.70 4.77
CA ASP A 66 0.57 17.64 4.04
C ASP A 66 0.09 16.23 4.39
N ALA A 67 -0.21 15.99 5.67
CA ALA A 67 -0.72 14.72 6.17
C ALA A 67 -1.82 14.97 7.22
N PRO A 68 -2.65 13.96 7.56
CA PRO A 68 -3.70 14.13 8.57
C PRO A 68 -3.18 14.60 9.93
N LEU A 69 -3.88 15.56 10.53
CA LEU A 69 -3.64 15.94 11.92
C LEU A 69 -4.37 14.95 12.83
N VAL A 70 -3.60 14.29 13.68
CA VAL A 70 -4.06 13.26 14.60
C VAL A 70 -3.65 13.70 16.00
N ASN A 71 -4.61 13.71 16.92
CA ASN A 71 -4.36 13.82 18.35
C ASN A 71 -5.33 12.89 19.06
N ARG A 72 -4.92 11.63 19.20
CA ARG A 72 -5.75 10.55 19.73
C ARG A 72 -5.01 9.82 20.84
N ILE A 73 -5.77 9.43 21.86
CA ILE A 73 -5.30 8.46 22.85
C ILE A 73 -5.62 7.07 22.30
N LEU A 74 -4.58 6.26 22.10
CA LEU A 74 -4.75 4.83 21.88
C LEU A 74 -4.83 4.17 23.26
N PRO A 75 -5.97 3.55 23.63
CA PRO A 75 -6.06 2.83 24.88
C PRO A 75 -5.05 1.69 24.92
N GLU A 76 -4.77 1.21 26.13
CA GLU A 76 -4.03 -0.02 26.33
C GLU A 76 -4.66 -1.15 25.52
N HIS A 77 -3.82 -1.91 24.82
CA HIS A 77 -4.26 -3.03 23.98
C HIS A 77 -3.21 -4.13 23.97
N ALA A 78 -3.65 -5.35 23.67
CA ALA A 78 -2.78 -6.52 23.58
C ALA A 78 -2.55 -6.90 22.11
N GLY A 79 -1.30 -7.27 21.77
CA GLY A 79 -0.91 -7.71 20.44
C GLY A 79 -0.35 -6.61 19.53
N GLY A 80 -0.02 -6.97 18.30
CA GLY A 80 0.47 -6.06 17.26
C GLY A 80 -0.39 -6.08 16.00
N ASP A 81 -0.05 -5.21 15.05
CA ASP A 81 -0.77 -5.05 13.79
C ASP A 81 -0.83 -6.35 12.97
N LEU A 82 0.18 -7.22 13.07
CA LEU A 82 0.19 -8.49 12.35
C LEU A 82 -0.67 -9.57 13.02
N THR A 83 -0.76 -9.58 14.35
CA THR A 83 -1.61 -10.53 15.07
C THR A 83 -3.08 -10.24 14.83
N SER A 84 -3.48 -8.97 14.74
CA SER A 84 -4.88 -8.61 14.46
C SER A 84 -5.35 -9.08 13.07
N LEU A 85 -4.45 -9.23 12.10
CA LEU A 85 -4.78 -9.68 10.74
C LEU A 85 -5.14 -11.17 10.64
N THR A 86 -4.77 -12.00 11.61
CA THR A 86 -5.07 -13.44 11.54
C THR A 86 -6.56 -13.74 11.77
N GLY A 87 -7.27 -12.83 12.47
CA GLY A 87 -8.67 -13.02 12.87
C GLY A 87 -8.92 -14.19 13.85
N LEU A 88 -7.87 -14.86 14.33
CA LEU A 88 -7.97 -16.03 15.20
C LEU A 88 -7.52 -15.69 16.62
N ALA A 89 -8.47 -15.30 17.46
CA ALA A 89 -8.19 -14.85 18.84
C ALA A 89 -7.40 -15.88 19.67
N SER A 90 -7.65 -17.19 19.50
CA SER A 90 -6.93 -18.25 20.21
C SER A 90 -5.45 -18.33 19.83
N PHE A 91 -5.12 -18.07 18.57
CA PHE A 91 -3.75 -18.04 18.09
C PHE A 91 -3.02 -16.77 18.55
N ASN A 92 -3.73 -15.64 18.54
CA ASN A 92 -3.16 -14.34 18.89
C ASN A 92 -2.73 -14.23 20.35
N ARG A 93 -3.44 -14.88 21.29
CA ARG A 93 -3.10 -14.88 22.72
C ARG A 93 -1.66 -15.26 23.03
N ALA A 94 -1.04 -16.13 22.24
CA ALA A 94 0.35 -16.53 22.44
C ALA A 94 1.37 -15.43 22.11
N PHE A 95 0.97 -14.42 21.35
CA PHE A 95 1.79 -13.31 20.86
C PHE A 95 1.28 -11.95 21.36
N GLU A 96 0.34 -11.96 22.30
CA GLU A 96 -0.22 -10.76 22.91
C GLU A 96 0.82 -10.12 23.84
N GLU A 97 1.46 -9.07 23.35
CA GLU A 97 2.22 -8.15 24.19
C GLU A 97 1.31 -7.00 24.62
N ILE A 98 1.27 -6.71 25.92
CA ILE A 98 0.52 -5.57 26.44
C ILE A 98 1.25 -4.29 26.03
N ARG A 99 0.56 -3.45 25.24
CA ARG A 99 1.04 -2.14 24.83
C ARG A 99 0.33 -1.10 25.69
N PRO A 100 1.06 -0.29 26.47
CA PRO A 100 0.44 0.70 27.35
C PRO A 100 -0.29 1.77 26.53
N GLU A 101 -1.25 2.44 27.17
CA GLU A 101 -1.93 3.59 26.60
C GLU A 101 -0.90 4.57 26.03
N THR A 102 -1.12 4.99 24.78
CA THR A 102 -0.20 5.90 24.10
C THR A 102 -0.95 6.99 23.37
N ARG A 103 -0.48 8.24 23.52
CA ARG A 103 -0.96 9.36 22.71
C ARG A 103 -0.29 9.35 21.34
N LEU A 104 -1.09 9.16 20.29
CA LEU A 104 -0.71 9.47 18.92
C LEU A 104 -0.95 10.95 18.65
N ARG A 105 0.13 11.67 18.38
CA ARG A 105 0.08 13.08 17.99
C ARG A 105 0.91 13.33 16.75
N THR A 106 0.31 13.96 15.75
CA THR A 106 1.02 14.59 14.62
C THR A 106 1.03 16.11 14.81
N ARG A 107 2.02 16.77 14.23
CA ARG A 107 2.23 18.23 14.35
C ARG A 107 1.71 18.99 13.16
N GLU A 108 2.10 20.26 13.03
CA GLU A 108 1.55 21.27 12.12
C GLU A 108 1.40 20.78 10.67
N PHE A 109 2.26 19.83 10.25
CA PHE A 109 2.30 19.28 8.91
C PHE A 109 1.76 17.84 8.78
N GLY A 110 1.17 17.28 9.84
CA GLY A 110 0.63 15.92 9.86
C GLY A 110 1.66 14.81 10.02
N TYR A 111 2.91 15.16 10.36
CA TYR A 111 3.97 14.20 10.68
C TYR A 111 4.21 14.09 12.19
N ARG A 112 4.76 12.95 12.63
CA ARG A 112 5.09 12.67 14.04
C ARG A 112 6.46 13.25 14.39
N ASN A 113 6.47 14.55 14.67
CA ASN A 113 7.66 15.29 15.08
C ASN A 113 7.41 15.89 16.46
N ASP A 114 8.06 15.41 17.50
CA ASP A 114 8.00 16.05 18.82
C ASP A 114 9.41 16.55 19.16
N PRO A 115 9.60 17.81 19.59
CA PRO A 115 8.65 18.93 19.81
C PRO A 115 8.07 19.58 18.51
N PRO A 116 7.20 20.62 18.60
CA PRO A 116 6.70 21.38 17.45
C PRO A 116 7.78 21.83 16.47
N THR A 117 7.43 21.88 15.18
CA THR A 117 8.43 22.00 14.10
C THR A 117 8.64 23.42 13.58
N VAL A 118 7.75 24.34 13.95
CA VAL A 118 7.78 25.73 13.49
C VAL A 118 9.08 26.42 13.91
N ASN A 119 9.74 27.09 12.95
CA ASN A 119 10.99 27.83 13.12
C ASN A 119 12.22 26.97 13.53
N ARG A 120 12.14 25.64 13.46
CA ARG A 120 13.26 24.74 13.74
C ARG A 120 13.98 24.33 12.45
N TYR A 121 15.31 24.28 12.50
CA TYR A 121 16.12 23.70 11.43
C TYR A 121 16.32 22.20 11.67
N TYR A 122 16.24 21.41 10.60
CA TYR A 122 16.40 19.96 10.62
C TYR A 122 17.50 19.55 9.64
N PRO A 123 18.75 19.39 10.10
CA PRO A 123 19.85 18.92 9.25
C PRO A 123 19.63 17.48 8.77
N ILE A 124 18.81 16.70 9.47
CA ILE A 124 18.50 15.31 9.12
C ILE A 124 16.99 15.17 8.86
N VAL A 125 16.65 14.57 7.72
CA VAL A 125 15.27 14.18 7.39
C VAL A 125 15.20 12.66 7.21
N VAL A 126 14.23 12.04 7.88
CA VAL A 126 13.94 10.61 7.76
C VAL A 126 12.75 10.41 6.82
N LEU A 127 12.94 9.61 5.78
CA LEU A 127 11.94 9.14 4.85
C LEU A 127 11.67 7.65 5.07
N GLY A 128 10.50 7.20 4.65
CA GLY A 128 10.13 5.79 4.69
C GLY A 128 8.63 5.59 4.84
N ASP A 129 8.27 4.42 5.32
CA ASP A 129 6.90 3.98 5.51
C ASP A 129 6.54 3.88 7.01
N SER A 130 5.62 2.98 7.34
CA SER A 130 5.23 2.66 8.71
C SER A 130 6.40 2.29 9.62
N PHE A 131 7.48 1.66 9.13
CA PHE A 131 8.61 1.28 9.99
C PHE A 131 9.38 2.50 10.52
N MET A 132 9.38 3.60 9.78
CA MET A 132 10.00 4.86 10.20
C MET A 132 9.00 5.79 10.92
N HIS A 133 7.71 5.52 10.80
CA HIS A 133 6.62 6.33 11.36
C HIS A 133 6.08 5.82 12.70
N ILE A 134 6.01 4.50 12.84
CA ILE A 134 5.40 3.82 13.99
C ILE A 134 6.43 3.73 15.12
N GLY A 135 5.92 3.88 16.34
CA GLY A 135 6.71 3.91 17.56
C GLY A 135 5.82 4.36 18.71
N PHE A 136 5.73 3.54 19.74
CA PHE A 136 4.89 3.79 20.91
C PHE A 136 5.76 3.65 22.17
N PRO A 137 5.85 4.68 23.03
CA PRO A 137 5.41 6.07 22.85
C PRO A 137 6.11 6.80 21.67
N SER A 138 5.74 8.06 21.37
CA SER A 138 6.36 8.84 20.28
C SER A 138 7.88 8.98 20.38
N THR A 139 8.46 8.83 21.57
CA THR A 139 9.91 8.78 21.79
C THR A 139 10.57 7.52 21.24
N ASN A 140 9.80 6.47 20.92
CA ASN A 140 10.27 5.24 20.28
C ASN A 140 10.20 5.29 18.75
N VAL A 141 9.73 6.39 18.16
CA VAL A 141 9.78 6.56 16.70
C VAL A 141 11.24 6.66 16.27
N PHE A 142 11.60 6.05 15.14
CA PHE A 142 12.98 5.99 14.65
C PHE A 142 13.66 7.35 14.64
N SER A 143 12.98 8.39 14.14
CA SER A 143 13.51 9.77 14.12
C SER A 143 13.84 10.31 15.50
N ALA A 144 13.02 10.02 16.52
CA ALA A 144 13.24 10.47 17.89
C ALA A 144 14.46 9.78 18.51
N ARG A 145 14.62 8.48 18.26
CA ARG A 145 15.81 7.72 18.69
C ARG A 145 17.07 8.16 17.96
N LEU A 146 16.96 8.51 16.68
CA LEU A 146 18.07 9.06 15.91
C LEU A 146 18.47 10.45 16.42
N GLU A 147 17.50 11.32 16.76
CA GLU A 147 17.77 12.63 17.39
C GLU A 147 18.46 12.47 18.74
N GLU A 148 17.99 11.55 19.59
CA GLU A 148 18.62 11.22 20.87
C GLU A 148 20.06 10.73 20.70
N PHE A 149 20.30 9.82 19.74
CA PHE A 149 21.61 9.23 19.50
C PHE A 149 22.62 10.23 18.90
N THR A 150 22.17 11.07 17.97
CA THR A 150 23.05 12.01 17.24
C THR A 150 23.20 13.36 17.92
N GLY A 151 22.27 13.74 18.81
CA GLY A 151 22.15 15.09 19.34
C GLY A 151 21.72 16.13 18.29
N GLN A 152 21.32 15.72 17.09
CA GLN A 152 20.89 16.60 16.01
C GLN A 152 19.38 16.55 15.84
N SER A 153 18.77 17.67 15.43
CA SER A 153 17.34 17.73 15.14
C SER A 153 16.99 16.83 13.94
N VAL A 154 16.07 15.90 14.12
CA VAL A 154 15.64 14.97 13.06
C VAL A 154 14.18 15.21 12.71
N TYR A 155 13.90 15.45 11.43
CA TYR A 155 12.53 15.54 10.94
C TYR A 155 12.05 14.20 10.41
N ASN A 156 10.97 13.67 10.96
CA ASN A 156 10.26 12.54 10.39
C ASN A 156 9.33 12.98 9.26
N TYR A 157 9.64 12.55 8.04
CA TYR A 157 8.83 12.74 6.84
C TYR A 157 8.27 11.40 6.31
N SER A 158 8.36 10.32 7.09
CA SER A 158 7.80 9.02 6.71
C SER A 158 6.27 9.02 6.70
N TYR A 159 5.69 8.23 5.79
CA TYR A 159 4.25 8.15 5.58
C TYR A 159 3.74 6.70 5.64
N PRO A 160 2.90 6.34 6.63
CA PRO A 160 2.47 4.96 6.82
C PRO A 160 1.52 4.49 5.71
N GLY A 161 1.59 3.20 5.36
CA GLY A 161 0.62 2.54 4.47
C GLY A 161 0.72 2.88 2.97
N ARG A 162 1.74 3.62 2.54
CA ARG A 162 1.95 3.99 1.12
C ARG A 162 3.30 3.51 0.55
N GLY A 163 4.09 2.79 1.34
CA GLY A 163 5.42 2.34 0.98
C GLY A 163 6.47 3.46 1.02
N PRO A 164 7.77 3.11 0.99
CA PRO A 164 8.84 4.08 1.26
C PRO A 164 9.07 5.06 0.11
N PHE A 165 8.77 4.70 -1.14
CA PHE A 165 8.91 5.57 -2.31
C PHE A 165 7.96 6.76 -2.30
N TRP A 166 6.77 6.59 -1.69
CA TRP A 166 5.80 7.67 -1.60
C TRP A 166 6.36 8.86 -0.82
N SER A 167 7.01 8.59 0.33
CA SER A 167 7.65 9.64 1.13
C SER A 167 8.77 10.34 0.36
N LEU A 168 9.60 9.59 -0.39
CA LEU A 168 10.66 10.14 -1.22
C LEU A 168 10.11 11.05 -2.33
N SER A 169 9.13 10.56 -3.10
CA SER A 169 8.52 11.34 -4.19
C SER A 169 7.89 12.63 -3.69
N ARG A 170 7.27 12.61 -2.50
CA ARG A 170 6.70 13.81 -1.89
C ARG A 170 7.78 14.78 -1.42
N PHE A 171 8.82 14.25 -0.77
CA PHE A 171 9.94 15.05 -0.26
C PHE A 171 10.67 15.81 -1.39
N LEU A 172 10.84 15.20 -2.56
CA LEU A 172 11.46 15.86 -3.71
C LEU A 172 10.69 17.10 -4.21
N ASN A 173 9.40 17.21 -3.88
CA ASN A 173 8.55 18.35 -4.22
C ASN A 173 8.25 19.24 -2.99
N GLU A 174 8.95 19.02 -1.88
CA GLU A 174 8.68 19.70 -0.61
C GLU A 174 9.38 21.06 -0.53
N ARG A 175 8.59 22.13 -0.54
CA ARG A 175 9.12 23.50 -0.55
C ARG A 175 9.62 23.97 0.81
N ARG A 176 9.16 23.35 1.91
CA ARG A 176 9.55 23.73 3.28
C ARG A 176 11.04 23.60 3.57
N PHE A 177 11.74 22.78 2.80
CA PHE A 177 13.18 22.58 2.94
C PHE A 177 14.00 23.40 1.91
N GLU A 178 13.37 24.24 1.07
CA GLU A 178 14.08 25.04 0.05
C GLU A 178 15.05 26.06 0.70
N ASP A 179 14.58 26.81 1.70
CA ASP A 179 15.35 27.86 2.38
C ASP A 179 16.44 27.29 3.30
N ARG A 180 16.21 26.08 3.83
CA ARG A 180 17.10 25.39 4.76
C ARG A 180 17.13 23.91 4.42
N LYS A 181 17.96 23.57 3.44
CA LYS A 181 18.10 22.19 2.97
C LYS A 181 18.64 21.29 4.07
N PRO A 182 18.14 20.06 4.22
CA PRO A 182 18.77 19.08 5.07
C PRO A 182 20.13 18.69 4.50
N GLU A 183 21.05 18.39 5.40
CA GLU A 183 22.38 17.89 5.08
C GLU A 183 22.35 16.38 4.83
N VAL A 184 21.46 15.67 5.53
CA VAL A 184 21.34 14.21 5.46
C VAL A 184 19.89 13.80 5.24
N LEU A 185 19.70 12.91 4.27
CA LEU A 185 18.45 12.21 4.03
C LEU A 185 18.63 10.74 4.41
N VAL A 186 17.89 10.28 5.41
CA VAL A 186 17.86 8.88 5.83
C VAL A 186 16.63 8.23 5.22
N TRP A 187 16.82 7.32 4.28
CA TRP A 187 15.71 6.65 3.61
C TRP A 187 15.55 5.21 4.09
N GLY A 188 14.51 4.97 4.88
CA GLY A 188 14.17 3.64 5.38
C GLY A 188 13.51 2.78 4.31
N LEU A 189 14.13 1.64 4.02
CA LEU A 189 13.65 0.61 3.10
C LEU A 189 13.65 -0.74 3.81
N ILE A 190 12.64 -1.57 3.58
CA ILE A 190 12.70 -2.99 3.94
C ILE A 190 13.14 -3.82 2.74
N GLU A 191 13.71 -5.00 3.00
CA GLU A 191 14.27 -5.89 1.96
C GLU A 191 13.28 -6.18 0.82
N ARG A 192 11.99 -6.34 1.15
CA ARG A 192 10.93 -6.56 0.17
C ARG A 192 10.75 -5.39 -0.81
N ASP A 193 11.03 -4.16 -0.38
CA ASP A 193 10.90 -2.98 -1.25
C ASP A 193 11.99 -2.97 -2.31
N ILE A 194 13.21 -3.40 -1.94
CA ILE A 194 14.39 -3.44 -2.82
C ILE A 194 14.21 -4.48 -3.93
N SER A 195 13.64 -5.64 -3.59
CA SER A 195 13.33 -6.70 -4.55
C SER A 195 12.11 -6.38 -5.44
N GLY A 196 11.45 -5.25 -5.24
CA GLY A 196 10.22 -4.87 -5.92
C GLY A 196 10.43 -4.18 -7.28
N VAL A 197 9.43 -4.29 -8.16
CA VAL A 197 9.41 -3.62 -9.48
C VAL A 197 9.57 -2.10 -9.36
N ALA A 198 9.04 -1.51 -8.29
CA ALA A 198 9.15 -0.08 -8.02
C ALA A 198 10.61 0.36 -7.82
N PHE A 199 11.42 -0.42 -7.08
CA PHE A 199 12.83 -0.14 -6.87
C PHE A 199 13.61 -0.28 -8.18
N ALA A 200 13.38 -1.36 -8.93
CA ALA A 200 14.01 -1.57 -10.23
C ALA A 200 13.72 -0.42 -11.21
N GLY A 201 12.46 0.04 -11.26
CA GLY A 201 12.04 1.19 -12.06
C GLY A 201 12.74 2.48 -11.63
N MET A 202 12.83 2.75 -10.32
CA MET A 202 13.55 3.92 -9.82
C MET A 202 15.04 3.84 -10.12
N ALA A 203 15.70 2.71 -9.85
CA ALA A 203 17.11 2.51 -10.13
C ALA A 203 17.43 2.74 -11.61
N TYR A 204 16.57 2.25 -12.50
CA TYR A 204 16.68 2.51 -13.94
C TYR A 204 16.56 4.00 -14.28
N GLN A 205 15.59 4.72 -13.69
CA GLN A 205 15.45 6.17 -13.93
C GLN A 205 16.64 6.97 -13.41
N VAL A 206 17.17 6.62 -12.22
CA VAL A 206 18.36 7.25 -11.65
C VAL A 206 19.58 6.97 -12.53
N TRP A 207 19.76 5.72 -12.96
CA TRP A 207 20.85 5.35 -13.85
C TRP A 207 20.82 6.13 -15.16
N LYS A 208 19.64 6.21 -15.79
CA LYS A 208 19.42 7.02 -17.00
C LYS A 208 19.71 8.52 -16.79
N PHE A 209 19.43 9.04 -15.60
CA PHE A 209 19.72 10.44 -15.28
C PHE A 209 21.22 10.70 -15.09
N LEU A 210 21.94 9.77 -14.46
CA LEU A 210 23.37 9.89 -14.20
C LEU A 210 24.22 9.61 -15.45
N GLU A 211 23.75 8.74 -16.34
CA GLU A 211 24.45 8.32 -17.56
C GLU A 211 23.56 8.52 -18.80
N PRO A 212 23.28 9.78 -19.19
CA PRO A 212 22.36 10.07 -20.29
C PRO A 212 22.85 9.51 -21.64
N GLU A 213 24.17 9.33 -21.82
CA GLU A 213 24.79 8.85 -23.07
C GLU A 213 24.62 7.34 -23.33
N ASP A 214 24.37 6.53 -22.29
CA ASP A 214 24.22 5.07 -22.43
C ASP A 214 22.76 4.60 -22.46
N ALA A 215 21.82 5.45 -22.04
CA ALA A 215 20.39 5.20 -22.14
C ALA A 215 19.84 5.22 -23.58
N GLU A 216 20.55 5.82 -24.53
CA GLU A 216 20.16 5.77 -25.96
C GLU A 216 20.49 4.44 -26.62
N LYS A 217 21.49 3.70 -26.12
CA LYS A 217 21.96 2.44 -26.72
C LYS A 217 21.14 1.21 -26.30
N THR A 218 20.29 1.35 -25.29
CA THR A 218 19.50 0.26 -24.67
C THR A 218 18.00 0.39 -24.92
N LYS A 219 17.58 1.19 -25.92
CA LYS A 219 16.21 1.10 -26.45
C LYS A 219 16.02 -0.29 -27.10
N PRO A 220 15.02 -1.08 -26.67
CA PRO A 220 14.67 -2.34 -27.32
C PRO A 220 14.16 -2.14 -28.75
#